data_AF-A0A1M5X9K5-F1
#
_entry.id   AF-A0A1M5X9K5-F1
#
_cell.length_a   1.000
_cell.length_b   1.000
_cell.length_c   1.000
_cell.angle_alpha   90.00
_cell.angle_beta   90.00
_cell.angle_gamma   90.00
#
_symmetry.space_group_name_H-M   'P 1'
#
loop_
_entity.id
_entity.type
_entity.pdbx_description
1 polymer ?
#
loop_
_entity_poly.entity_id
_entity_poly.type
_entity_poly.pdbx_seq_one_letter_code
_entity_poly.pdbx_strand_id
1 'polypeptide(L)'
;MISAKHPLEQYNTAQENFINNLADKDKEYHSLLFSYGNASYLYHNLPIEPSFEDYTEWLEGLQENIRKDMQSKGFETCKSILSFTRYVREKRDIHMEDFIIEKMGIEQYGKYKELF
;
A
#
# COMPACT_ATOMS: atom_id res chain seq x y z
N MET A 1 8.62 -19.24 -0.31
CA MET A 1 8.91 -18.47 0.92
C MET A 1 8.36 -17.08 0.72
N ILE A 2 7.63 -16.53 1.70
CA ILE A 2 7.06 -15.18 1.62
C ILE A 2 8.18 -14.17 1.87
N SER A 3 8.48 -13.32 0.88
CA SER A 3 9.55 -12.32 0.96
C SER A 3 9.15 -11.09 1.76
N ALA A 4 7.95 -10.56 1.53
CA ALA A 4 7.41 -9.44 2.29
C ALA A 4 6.49 -9.96 3.41
N LYS A 5 6.83 -9.70 4.67
CA LYS A 5 6.05 -10.13 5.83
C LYS A 5 4.98 -9.11 6.21
N HIS A 6 3.86 -9.60 6.72
CA HIS A 6 2.83 -8.76 7.32
C HIS A 6 3.35 -8.16 8.64
N PRO A 7 3.02 -6.90 9.00
CA PRO A 7 3.53 -6.27 10.22
C PRO A 7 3.01 -6.92 11.51
N LEU A 8 1.85 -7.59 11.46
CA LEU A 8 1.29 -8.35 12.57
C LEU A 8 1.62 -9.85 12.43
N GLU A 9 2.30 -10.39 13.44
CA GLU A 9 2.89 -11.74 13.41
C GLU A 9 1.87 -12.86 13.23
N GLN A 10 0.67 -12.72 13.78
CA GLN A 10 -0.40 -13.70 13.62
C GLN A 10 -0.71 -14.03 12.16
N TYR A 11 -0.58 -13.05 11.25
CA TYR A 11 -0.81 -13.28 9.82
C TYR A 11 0.39 -13.95 9.16
N ASN A 12 1.62 -13.66 9.60
CA ASN A 12 2.81 -14.38 9.12
C ASN A 12 2.69 -15.87 9.42
N THR A 13 2.36 -16.22 10.67
CA THR A 13 2.14 -17.60 11.10
C THR A 13 1.02 -18.27 10.30
N ALA A 14 -0.12 -17.59 10.11
CA ALA A 14 -1.24 -18.13 9.35
C ALA A 14 -0.89 -18.38 7.87
N GLN A 15 -0.19 -17.45 7.22
CA GLN A 15 0.23 -17.56 5.83
C GLN A 15 1.25 -18.69 5.63
N GLU A 16 2.22 -18.83 6.55
CA GLU A 16 3.19 -19.93 6.52
C GLU A 16 2.53 -21.28 6.73
N ASN A 17 1.62 -21.40 7.71
CA ASN A 17 0.86 -22.62 7.94
C ASN A 17 -0.01 -22.97 6.72
N PHE A 18 -0.62 -21.98 6.07
CA PHE A 18 -1.38 -22.21 4.85
C PHE A 18 -0.47 -22.80 3.75
N ILE A 19 0.67 -22.17 3.45
CA ILE A 19 1.60 -22.64 2.42
C ILE A 19 2.14 -24.05 2.74
N ASN A 20 2.48 -24.32 3.99
CA ASN A 20 3.04 -25.62 4.40
C ASN A 20 2.05 -26.78 4.21
N ASN A 21 0.74 -26.50 4.20
CA ASN A 21 -0.30 -27.50 3.99
C ASN A 21 -0.75 -27.64 2.52
N LEU A 22 -0.16 -26.89 1.59
CA LEU A 22 -0.45 -27.01 0.16
C LEU A 22 0.38 -28.10 -0.52
N ALA A 23 -0.10 -28.57 -1.67
CA ALA A 23 0.73 -29.33 -2.61
C ALA A 23 1.87 -28.45 -3.15
N ASP A 24 3.04 -29.04 -3.43
CA ASP A 24 4.23 -28.28 -3.83
C ASP A 24 4.02 -27.38 -5.04
N LYS A 25 3.20 -27.84 -6.01
CA LYS A 25 2.83 -27.07 -7.20
C LYS A 25 2.12 -25.74 -6.91
N ASP A 26 1.43 -25.63 -5.77
CA ASP A 26 0.61 -24.47 -5.42
C ASP A 26 1.36 -23.51 -4.45
N LYS A 27 2.46 -23.99 -3.84
CA LYS A 27 3.22 -23.22 -2.83
C LYS A 27 3.84 -21.95 -3.39
N GLU A 28 4.35 -21.98 -4.61
CA GLU A 28 4.99 -20.80 -5.24
C GLU A 28 3.94 -19.72 -5.53
N TYR A 29 2.84 -20.08 -6.18
CA TYR A 29 1.72 -19.18 -6.47
C TYR A 29 1.25 -18.42 -5.22
N HIS A 30 0.96 -19.15 -4.14
CA HIS A 30 0.50 -18.53 -2.90
C HIS A 30 1.61 -17.75 -2.17
N SER A 31 2.87 -18.18 -2.25
CA SER A 31 4.00 -17.38 -1.72
C SER A 31 4.10 -16.03 -2.41
N LEU A 32 3.92 -15.97 -3.74
CA LEU A 32 3.95 -14.74 -4.52
C LEU A 32 2.76 -13.84 -4.19
N LEU A 33 1.54 -14.39 -4.13
CA LEU A 33 0.35 -13.62 -3.75
C LEU A 33 0.47 -13.01 -2.35
N PHE A 34 0.91 -13.78 -1.35
CA PHE A 34 1.07 -13.24 0.00
C PHE A 34 2.18 -12.20 0.07
N SER A 35 3.29 -12.40 -0.65
CA SER A 35 4.37 -11.40 -0.69
C SER A 35 3.90 -10.09 -1.32
N TYR A 36 3.19 -10.14 -2.44
CA TYR A 36 2.62 -8.96 -3.07
C TYR A 36 1.57 -8.29 -2.17
N GLY A 37 0.64 -9.08 -1.63
CA GLY A 37 -0.42 -8.57 -0.74
C GLY A 37 0.14 -7.90 0.52
N ASN A 38 1.14 -8.50 1.15
CA ASN A 38 1.81 -7.92 2.32
C ASN A 38 2.59 -6.65 1.95
N ALA A 39 3.32 -6.64 0.83
CA ALA A 39 4.03 -5.45 0.35
C ALA A 39 3.06 -4.30 0.03
N SER A 40 1.94 -4.58 -0.64
CA SER A 40 0.87 -3.61 -0.88
C SER A 40 0.25 -3.10 0.43
N TYR A 41 0.00 -3.99 1.40
CA TYR A 41 -0.49 -3.59 2.72
C TYR A 41 0.49 -2.63 3.40
N LEU A 42 1.78 -2.98 3.43
CA LEU A 42 2.83 -2.12 4.01
C LEU A 42 2.86 -0.76 3.32
N TYR A 43 2.81 -0.73 1.98
CA TYR A 43 2.77 0.49 1.20
C TYR A 43 1.62 1.41 1.64
N HIS A 44 0.40 0.87 1.70
CA HIS A 44 -0.79 1.63 2.09
C HIS A 44 -0.81 2.04 3.57
N ASN A 45 0.01 1.41 4.41
CA ASN A 45 0.17 1.74 5.83
C ASN A 45 1.46 2.50 6.13
N LEU A 46 2.25 2.88 5.11
CA LEU A 46 3.42 3.73 5.33
C LEU A 46 2.99 4.99 6.08
N PRO A 47 3.73 5.38 7.14
CA PRO A 47 3.43 6.58 7.88
C PRO A 47 3.67 7.77 6.95
N ILE A 48 2.62 8.55 6.75
CA ILE A 48 2.66 9.76 5.95
C ILE A 48 1.99 10.79 6.83
N GLU A 49 2.79 11.75 7.29
CA GLU A 49 2.26 12.90 8.02
C GLU A 49 1.98 14.00 7.01
N PRO A 50 0.72 14.28 6.64
CA PRO A 50 0.40 15.38 5.73
C PRO A 50 0.85 16.71 6.33
N SER A 51 1.42 17.61 5.53
CA SER A 51 1.67 18.98 5.97
C SER A 51 0.44 19.85 5.72
N PHE A 52 0.38 21.01 6.38
CA PHE A 52 -0.65 22.00 6.06
C PHE A 52 -0.50 22.54 4.63
N GLU A 53 0.73 22.61 4.12
CA GLU A 53 1.03 22.99 2.73
C GLU A 53 0.45 21.97 1.73
N ASP A 54 0.59 20.67 2.02
CA ASP A 54 -0.02 19.61 1.20
C ASP A 54 -1.55 19.78 1.16
N TYR A 55 -2.16 20.15 2.28
CA TYR A 55 -3.61 20.39 2.36
C TYR A 55 -4.03 21.59 1.53
N THR A 56 -3.29 22.70 1.60
CA THR A 56 -3.61 23.89 0.80
C THR A 56 -3.46 23.63 -0.69
N GLU A 57 -2.38 22.99 -1.12
CA GLU A 57 -2.18 22.63 -2.54
C GLU A 57 -3.24 21.65 -3.04
N TRP A 58 -3.58 20.64 -2.22
CA TRP A 58 -4.63 19.69 -2.55
C TRP A 58 -5.98 20.37 -2.77
N LEU A 59 -6.36 21.29 -1.87
CA LEU A 59 -7.61 22.07 -1.99
C LEU A 59 -7.67 22.88 -3.29
N GLU A 60 -6.55 23.44 -3.75
CA GLU A 60 -6.47 24.19 -5.00
C GLU A 60 -6.83 23.33 -6.22
N GLY A 61 -6.49 22.04 -6.20
CA GLY A 61 -6.85 21.09 -7.25
C GLY A 61 -8.31 20.60 -7.24
N LEU A 62 -9.08 20.89 -6.19
CA LEU A 62 -10.47 20.42 -6.06
C LEU A 62 -11.47 21.35 -6.76
N GLN A 63 -12.59 20.77 -7.23
CA GLN A 63 -13.76 21.53 -7.66
C GLN A 63 -14.31 22.37 -6.50
N GLU A 64 -14.82 23.56 -6.81
CA GLU A 64 -15.20 24.58 -5.81
C GLU A 64 -16.15 24.08 -4.71
N ASN A 65 -17.15 23.25 -5.07
CA ASN A 65 -18.08 22.65 -4.11
C ASN A 65 -17.39 21.66 -3.16
N ILE A 66 -16.48 20.83 -3.68
CA ILE A 66 -15.72 19.86 -2.89
C ILE A 66 -14.70 20.61 -2.02
N ARG A 67 -14.02 21.61 -2.56
CA ARG A 67 -13.08 22.47 -1.84
C ARG A 67 -13.74 23.08 -0.60
N LYS A 68 -14.94 23.65 -0.74
CA LYS A 68 -15.69 24.23 0.39
C LYS A 68 -16.05 23.18 1.44
N ASP A 69 -16.49 21.99 1.03
CA ASP A 69 -16.78 20.90 1.98
C ASP A 69 -15.51 20.48 2.73
N MET A 70 -14.38 20.28 2.04
CA MET A 70 -13.10 19.92 2.66
C MET A 70 -12.57 21.02 3.58
N GLN A 71 -12.67 22.28 3.17
CA GLN A 71 -12.34 23.45 4.01
C GLN A 71 -13.17 23.48 5.30
N SER A 72 -14.47 23.17 5.21
CA SER A 72 -15.35 23.13 6.38
C SER A 72 -14.99 22.02 7.37
N LYS A 73 -14.43 20.90 6.88
CA LYS A 73 -13.92 19.80 7.73
C LYS A 73 -12.60 20.14 8.40
N GLY A 74 -11.81 21.01 7.78
CA GLY A 74 -10.51 21.45 8.27
C GLY A 74 -9.39 20.42 8.09
N PHE A 75 -8.16 20.88 8.29
CA PHE A 75 -6.94 20.11 8.03
C PHE A 75 -6.87 18.79 8.81
N GLU A 76 -7.10 18.84 10.12
CA GLU A 76 -6.99 17.66 10.99
C GLU A 76 -7.94 16.53 10.57
N THR A 77 -9.20 16.85 10.25
CA THR A 77 -10.17 15.87 9.72
C THR A 77 -9.76 15.36 8.34
N CYS A 78 -9.21 16.23 7.49
CA CYS A 78 -8.79 15.84 6.15
C CYS A 78 -7.64 14.82 6.16
N LYS A 79 -6.80 14.77 7.20
CA LYS A 79 -5.70 13.79 7.31
C LYS A 79 -6.14 12.33 7.22
N SER A 80 -7.40 12.01 7.51
CA SER A 80 -7.96 10.65 7.34
C SER A 80 -8.73 10.45 6.02
N ILE A 81 -8.88 11.47 5.17
CA ILE A 81 -9.63 11.37 3.91
C ILE A 81 -8.77 10.68 2.83
N LEU A 82 -9.36 9.70 2.14
CA LEU A 82 -8.67 8.86 1.15
C LEU A 82 -8.06 9.66 -0.01
N SER A 83 -8.77 10.66 -0.54
CA SER A 83 -8.28 11.47 -1.65
C SER A 83 -7.11 12.38 -1.24
N PHE A 84 -7.13 12.95 -0.04
CA PHE A 84 -6.02 13.74 0.47
C PHE A 84 -4.80 12.87 0.77
N THR A 85 -4.99 11.74 1.46
CA THR A 85 -3.90 10.81 1.75
C THR A 85 -3.25 10.23 0.48
N ARG A 86 -4.03 10.00 -0.59
CA ARG A 86 -3.50 9.66 -1.93
C ARG A 86 -2.68 10.78 -2.55
N TYR A 87 -3.18 12.02 -2.53
CA TYR A 87 -2.44 13.17 -3.04
C TYR A 87 -1.05 13.31 -2.37
N VAL A 88 -1.01 13.22 -1.03
CA VAL A 88 0.26 13.30 -0.29
C VAL A 88 1.20 12.13 -0.60
N ARG A 89 0.65 10.92 -0.82
CA ARG A 89 1.42 9.74 -1.25
C ARG A 89 2.08 9.95 -2.60
N GLU A 90 1.31 10.42 -3.57
CA GLU A 90 1.78 10.68 -4.94
C GLU A 90 2.83 11.79 -4.96
N LYS A 91 2.62 12.89 -4.23
CA LYS A 91 3.59 13.99 -4.12
C LYS A 91 4.93 13.57 -3.53
N ARG A 92 4.94 12.57 -2.65
CA ARG A 92 6.16 12.04 -2.00
C ARG A 92 6.86 10.96 -2.83
N ASP A 93 6.39 10.71 -4.05
CA ASP A 93 7.05 9.90 -5.07
C ASP A 93 7.32 8.43 -4.70
N ILE A 94 6.60 7.90 -3.69
CA ILE A 94 6.69 6.46 -3.42
C ILE A 94 5.79 5.77 -4.44
N HIS A 95 6.35 5.46 -5.61
CA HIS A 95 5.69 4.63 -6.60
C HIS A 95 5.45 3.25 -6.00
N MET A 96 4.18 2.81 -6.03
CA MET A 96 3.78 1.55 -5.41
C MET A 96 4.54 0.35 -6.01
N GLU A 97 4.78 0.36 -7.32
CA GLU A 97 5.54 -0.70 -7.99
C GLU A 97 6.99 -0.76 -7.48
N ASP A 98 7.69 0.37 -7.38
CA ASP A 98 9.06 0.41 -6.87
C ASP A 98 9.15 -0.07 -5.42
N PHE A 99 8.20 0.34 -4.57
CA PHE A 99 8.13 -0.14 -3.20
C PHE A 99 7.90 -1.65 -3.13
N ILE A 100 7.02 -2.19 -3.96
CA ILE A 100 6.74 -3.62 -3.99
C ILE A 100 7.96 -4.40 -4.48
N ILE A 101 8.66 -3.91 -5.51
CA ILE A 101 9.92 -4.49 -5.99
C ILE A 101 10.98 -4.48 -4.89
N GLU A 102 11.10 -3.40 -4.12
CA GLU A 102 12.02 -3.31 -2.98
C GLU A 102 11.72 -4.40 -1.93
N LYS A 103 10.44 -4.66 -1.64
CA LYS A 103 10.04 -5.65 -0.62
C LYS A 103 10.08 -7.10 -1.10
N MET A 104 9.75 -7.36 -2.36
CA MET A 104 9.68 -8.72 -2.91
C MET A 104 10.98 -9.19 -3.54
N GLY A 105 11.77 -8.24 -4.06
CA GLY A 105 12.84 -8.50 -5.00
C GLY A 105 12.31 -8.60 -6.45
N ILE A 106 13.11 -8.10 -7.39
CA ILE A 106 12.73 -7.99 -8.81
C ILE A 106 12.37 -9.34 -9.45
N GLU A 107 13.06 -10.42 -9.08
CA GLU A 107 12.78 -11.76 -9.63
C GLU A 107 11.42 -12.30 -9.19
N GLN A 108 11.09 -12.19 -7.89
CA GLN A 108 9.78 -12.62 -7.39
C GLN A 108 8.66 -11.74 -7.92
N TYR A 109 8.90 -10.44 -8.03
CA TYR A 109 7.92 -9.54 -8.64
C TYR A 109 7.68 -9.87 -10.13
N GLY A 110 8.75 -10.20 -10.87
CA GLY A 110 8.64 -10.69 -12.25
C GLY A 110 7.74 -11.92 -12.36
N LYS A 111 8.00 -12.94 -11.53
CA LYS A 111 7.16 -14.15 -11.46
C LYS A 111 5.71 -13.85 -11.08
N TYR A 112 5.49 -12.90 -10.17
CA TYR A 112 4.13 -12.47 -9.80
C TYR A 112 3.40 -11.84 -11.00
N LYS A 113 4.08 -11.00 -11.79
CA LYS A 113 3.49 -10.39 -12.99
C LYS A 113 3.12 -11.40 -14.06
N GLU A 114 3.81 -12.53 -14.15
CA GLU A 114 3.48 -13.61 -15.09
C GLU A 114 2.23 -14.42 -14.70
N LEU A 115 1.63 -14.16 -13.52
CA LEU A 115 0.39 -14.81 -13.10
C LEU A 115 -0.87 -14.25 -13.78
N PHE A 116 -0.77 -13.09 -14.45
CA PHE A 116 -1.89 -12.35 -15.07
C PHE A 116 -1.50 -11.80 -16.45
#